data_AF-A0A4R6MRY2-F1
#
_entry.id   AF-A0A4R6MRY2-F1
#
_cell.length_a   1.000
_cell.length_b   1.000
_cell.length_c   1.000
_cell.angle_alpha   90.00
_cell.angle_beta   90.00
_cell.angle_gamma   90.00
#
_symmetry.space_group_name_H-M   'P 1'
#
loop_
_entity.id
_entity.type
_entity.pdbx_description
1 polymer ?
#
loop_
_entity_poly.entity_id
_entity_poly.type
_entity_poly.pdbx_seq_one_letter_code
_entity_poly.pdbx_strand_id
1 'polypeptide(L)'
;MKRCIFIALLLFSCFTSKAQTDYNYQALIAEASLFHLQKDYKNAILTFEKAFLLQKPDALNAYKTAGVFALDKNKNEALKYLNIALDKGWTETDALLIDPYFDFLRTDFPEEWKLIEKRAILNEEHYSKTLKFPALRKQINLMTIQDQKLRFIKSQTKDPIQIKALNKEINALDHKNLTEAKEIIKKYNWPKISEIGKDGQNNFWLIVQHADQDIRFQKMALAKMEKLVGTKEIDLENYAFLYDRVQCNLNYKQTYGTQVNWTKNGKASSFRPIIKEDSADKRRADFGLLPLKIYALNYGFQYFNISSEQALKNDSKDLDDVLQLINEAKKYCKSKDFQKVYDNYNNASMILGGMSSEQNYEAAVLFAKIYNETNEEQYRSISLDFLTLLFYREDLEKKKLMAETEFKSFYTEERLIEIFNNI
;
A
#
# COMPACT_ATOMS: atom_id res chain seq x y z
N MET A 1 18.89 16.50 7.07
CA MET A 1 17.48 16.44 6.59
C MET A 1 16.94 15.03 6.73
N LYS A 2 15.89 14.87 7.54
CA LYS A 2 15.34 13.59 8.01
C LYS A 2 14.55 12.91 6.87
N ARG A 3 14.91 11.66 6.53
CA ARG A 3 14.11 10.80 5.65
C ARG A 3 12.98 10.22 6.50
N CYS A 4 11.73 10.47 6.13
CA CYS A 4 10.57 9.89 6.79
C CYS A 4 10.30 8.54 6.11
N ILE A 5 10.44 7.44 6.84
CA ILE A 5 10.03 6.12 6.36
C ILE A 5 8.87 5.68 7.23
N PHE A 6 7.81 5.24 6.54
CA PHE A 6 6.47 5.04 7.05
C PHE A 6 6.40 3.96 8.13
N ILE A 7 5.69 4.29 9.21
CA ILE A 7 4.90 3.32 9.95
C ILE A 7 3.54 3.28 9.26
N ALA A 8 3.09 2.09 8.86
CA ALA A 8 1.76 1.88 8.31
C ALA A 8 0.72 1.90 9.43
N LEU A 9 0.55 3.06 10.07
CA LEU A 9 -0.60 3.40 10.91
C LEU A 9 -1.20 4.75 10.47
N LEU A 10 -1.25 4.98 9.15
CA LEU A 10 -2.04 6.07 8.58
C LEU A 10 -3.12 5.49 7.69
N LEU A 11 -4.16 4.98 8.32
CA LEU A 11 -5.46 4.82 7.68
C LEU A 11 -6.50 5.53 8.51
N PHE A 12 -7.32 6.31 7.81
CA PHE A 12 -8.34 7.16 8.38
C PHE A 12 -9.66 6.55 7.99
N SER A 13 -10.34 5.92 8.94
CA SER A 13 -11.73 5.61 8.69
C SER A 13 -12.59 6.86 8.90
N CYS A 14 -12.81 7.61 7.82
CA CYS A 14 -13.76 8.70 7.82
C CYS A 14 -15.12 8.21 7.30
N PHE A 15 -16.11 8.12 8.18
CA PHE A 15 -17.51 8.16 7.74
C PHE A 15 -17.91 9.62 7.58
N THR A 16 -18.26 10.05 6.36
CA THR A 16 -18.83 11.38 6.13
C THR A 16 -20.30 11.25 5.73
N SER A 17 -21.18 11.90 6.50
CA SER A 17 -22.58 12.09 6.13
C SER A 17 -22.68 13.29 5.18
N LYS A 18 -23.45 13.17 4.10
CA LYS A 18 -23.56 14.15 3.01
C LYS A 18 -24.25 15.45 3.45
N ALA A 19 -23.47 16.43 3.88
CA ALA A 19 -23.78 17.86 3.84
C ALA A 19 -22.44 18.58 3.69
N GLN A 20 -22.32 19.50 2.73
CA GLN A 20 -21.12 20.26 2.32
C GLN A 20 -19.95 20.12 3.30
N THR A 21 -19.17 19.04 3.13
CA THR A 21 -18.29 18.53 4.19
C THR A 21 -17.12 19.48 4.37
N ASP A 22 -17.07 20.17 5.51
CA ASP A 22 -15.87 20.87 5.93
C ASP A 22 -14.80 19.82 6.30
N TYR A 23 -13.72 19.75 5.51
CA TYR A 23 -12.61 18.83 5.71
C TYR A 23 -11.50 19.39 6.62
N ASN A 24 -11.75 20.52 7.30
CA ASN A 24 -10.77 21.18 8.17
C ASN A 24 -10.23 20.23 9.25
N TYR A 25 -11.09 19.43 9.89
CA TYR A 25 -10.66 18.43 10.86
C TYR A 25 -9.67 17.44 10.23
N GLN A 26 -10.04 16.83 9.11
CA GLN A 26 -9.23 15.79 8.46
C GLN A 26 -7.92 16.36 7.91
N ALA A 27 -7.93 17.60 7.41
CA ALA A 27 -6.72 18.31 6.99
C ALA A 27 -5.76 18.49 8.17
N LEU A 28 -6.26 18.94 9.33
CA LEU A 28 -5.44 19.11 10.54
C LEU A 28 -4.91 17.77 11.06
N ILE A 29 -5.71 16.70 11.06
CA ILE A 29 -5.18 15.39 11.50
C ILE A 29 -4.11 14.86 10.53
N ALA A 30 -4.29 15.04 9.21
CA ALA A 30 -3.29 14.66 8.22
C ALA A 30 -1.97 15.43 8.43
N GLU A 31 -2.06 16.75 8.65
CA GLU A 31 -0.91 17.61 8.94
C GLU A 31 -0.21 17.24 10.27
N ALA A 32 -0.98 17.04 11.34
CA ALA A 32 -0.45 16.61 12.64
C ALA A 32 0.28 15.27 12.56
N SER A 33 -0.28 14.33 11.79
CA SER A 33 0.32 13.02 11.54
C SER A 33 1.63 13.14 10.75
N LEU A 34 1.70 14.06 9.79
CA LEU A 34 2.92 14.34 9.05
C LEU A 34 4.01 14.93 9.95
N PHE A 35 3.68 15.87 10.84
CA PHE A 35 4.64 16.40 11.83
C PHE A 35 5.16 15.29 12.75
N HIS A 36 4.28 14.39 13.19
CA HIS A 36 4.69 13.22 13.97
C HIS A 36 5.71 12.35 13.22
N LEU A 37 5.44 12.00 11.96
CA LEU A 37 6.38 11.24 11.13
C LEU A 37 7.74 11.94 10.95
N GLN A 38 7.75 13.28 10.93
CA GLN A 38 8.96 14.10 10.86
C GLN A 38 9.72 14.24 12.19
N LYS A 39 9.20 13.60 13.25
CA LYS A 39 9.67 13.73 14.64
C LYS A 39 9.62 15.18 15.14
N ASP A 40 8.62 15.93 14.70
CA ASP A 40 8.30 17.29 15.15
C ASP A 40 7.08 17.24 16.08
N TYR A 41 7.29 16.69 17.28
CA TYR A 41 6.21 16.39 18.22
C TYR A 41 5.50 17.64 18.72
N LYS A 42 6.22 18.77 18.86
CA LYS A 42 5.64 20.05 19.30
C LYS A 42 4.59 20.56 18.31
N ASN A 43 4.93 20.60 17.02
CA ASN A 43 3.97 21.03 16.00
C ASN A 43 2.85 20.00 15.78
N ALA A 44 3.16 18.70 15.92
CA ALA A 44 2.15 17.65 15.88
C ALA A 44 1.10 17.85 16.99
N ILE A 45 1.53 18.06 18.24
CA ILE A 45 0.65 18.30 19.40
C ILE A 45 -0.25 19.51 19.16
N LEU A 46 0.33 20.68 18.83
CA LEU A 46 -0.43 21.91 18.58
C LEU A 46 -1.48 21.72 17.48
N THR A 47 -1.17 20.92 16.46
CA THR A 47 -2.07 20.68 15.33
C THR A 47 -3.17 19.68 15.69
N PHE A 48 -2.87 18.63 16.45
CA PHE A 48 -3.89 17.72 17.01
C PHE A 48 -4.86 18.47 17.93
N GLU A 49 -4.36 19.33 18.81
CA GLU A 49 -5.21 20.13 19.71
C GLU A 49 -6.17 21.02 18.92
N LYS A 50 -5.69 21.70 17.87
CA LYS A 50 -6.55 22.47 16.96
C LYS A 50 -7.62 21.60 16.30
N ALA A 51 -7.25 20.40 15.83
CA ALA A 51 -8.22 19.48 15.24
C ALA A 51 -9.30 19.09 16.27
N PHE A 52 -8.90 18.81 17.51
CA PHE A 52 -9.81 18.37 18.56
C PHE A 52 -10.74 19.47 19.12
N LEU A 53 -10.45 20.75 18.81
CA LEU A 53 -11.42 21.84 18.99
C LEU A 53 -12.59 21.76 17.99
N LEU A 54 -12.36 21.21 16.80
CA LEU A 54 -13.39 21.04 15.76
C LEU A 54 -14.20 19.75 15.98
N GLN A 55 -13.52 18.65 16.28
CA GLN A 55 -14.15 17.35 16.47
C GLN A 55 -13.36 16.51 17.49
N LYS A 56 -14.07 15.94 18.47
CA LYS A 56 -13.45 15.03 19.46
C LYS A 56 -12.83 13.81 18.77
N PRO A 57 -11.66 13.33 19.23
CA PRO A 57 -11.01 12.18 18.61
C PRO A 57 -11.84 10.89 18.74
N ASP A 58 -11.72 10.05 17.73
CA ASP A 58 -12.02 8.62 17.82
C ASP A 58 -10.89 7.86 18.55
N ALA A 59 -11.04 6.55 18.71
CA ALA A 59 -10.06 5.72 19.41
C ALA A 59 -8.66 5.81 18.75
N LEU A 60 -8.60 5.79 17.43
CA LEU A 60 -7.34 5.79 16.68
C LEU A 60 -6.61 7.13 16.80
N ASN A 61 -7.31 8.25 16.62
CA ASN A 61 -6.69 9.56 16.73
C ASN A 61 -6.29 9.88 18.18
N ALA A 62 -7.07 9.44 19.17
CA ALA A 62 -6.67 9.53 20.58
C ALA A 62 -5.40 8.71 20.86
N TYR A 63 -5.33 7.47 20.37
CA TYR A 63 -4.14 6.62 20.51
C TYR A 63 -2.89 7.26 19.89
N LYS A 64 -3.00 7.76 18.65
CA LYS A 64 -1.91 8.45 17.96
C LYS A 64 -1.43 9.67 18.74
N THR A 65 -2.36 10.52 19.19
CA THR A 65 -2.02 11.71 19.97
C THR A 65 -1.36 11.35 21.30
N ALA A 66 -1.82 10.29 21.97
CA ALA A 66 -1.17 9.81 23.19
C ALA A 66 0.28 9.39 22.95
N GLY A 67 0.56 8.71 21.83
CA GLY A 67 1.91 8.35 21.42
C GLY A 67 2.78 9.57 21.21
N VAL A 68 2.27 10.62 20.54
CA VAL A 68 3.02 11.87 20.35
C VAL A 68 3.33 12.57 21.68
N PHE A 69 2.37 12.65 22.62
CA PHE A 69 2.63 13.20 23.95
C PHE A 69 3.65 12.38 24.74
N ALA A 70 3.60 11.05 24.64
CA ALA A 70 4.58 10.19 25.29
C ALA A 70 5.99 10.38 24.71
N LEU A 71 6.12 10.53 23.39
CA LEU A 71 7.39 10.86 22.71
C LEU A 71 7.93 12.25 23.08
N ASP A 72 7.05 13.21 23.38
CA ASP A 72 7.39 14.53 23.93
C ASP A 72 7.59 14.53 25.45
N LYS A 73 7.53 13.35 26.11
CA LYS A 73 7.67 13.16 27.57
C LYS A 73 6.60 13.88 28.40
N ASN A 74 5.43 14.15 27.84
CA ASN A 74 4.29 14.71 28.56
C ASN A 74 3.40 13.59 29.13
N LYS A 75 3.72 13.14 30.35
CA LYS A 75 3.03 12.04 31.03
C LYS A 75 1.51 12.23 31.10
N ASN A 76 1.07 13.38 31.62
CA ASN A 76 -0.34 13.58 31.99
C ASN A 76 -1.24 13.57 30.76
N GLU A 77 -0.85 14.27 29.69
CA GLU A 77 -1.62 14.27 28.45
C GLU A 77 -1.55 12.92 27.73
N ALA A 78 -0.39 12.23 27.75
CA ALA A 78 -0.30 10.89 27.17
C ALA A 78 -1.27 9.89 27.84
N LEU A 79 -1.30 9.84 29.18
CA LEU A 79 -2.23 8.98 29.93
C LEU A 79 -3.69 9.38 29.71
N LYS A 80 -4.00 10.67 29.62
CA LYS A 80 -5.35 11.17 29.32
C LYS A 80 -5.83 10.69 27.95
N TYR A 81 -5.03 10.84 26.90
CA TYR A 81 -5.42 10.39 25.55
C TYR A 81 -5.44 8.87 25.41
N LEU A 82 -4.59 8.12 26.13
CA LEU A 82 -4.70 6.66 26.22
C LEU A 82 -6.05 6.25 26.82
N ASN A 83 -6.47 6.91 27.91
CA ASN A 83 -7.78 6.65 28.49
C ASN A 83 -8.91 6.98 27.51
N ILE A 84 -8.84 8.10 26.79
CA ILE A 84 -9.82 8.44 25.75
C ILE A 84 -9.87 7.35 24.66
N ALA A 85 -8.71 6.83 24.22
CA ALA A 85 -8.66 5.76 23.23
C ALA A 85 -9.37 4.49 23.74
N LEU A 86 -9.10 4.09 24.99
CA LEU A 86 -9.74 2.95 25.64
C LEU A 86 -11.25 3.16 25.85
N ASP A 87 -11.68 4.36 26.24
CA ASP A 87 -13.09 4.76 26.35
C ASP A 87 -13.82 4.68 25.00
N LYS A 88 -13.11 4.92 23.91
CA LYS A 88 -13.64 4.87 22.53
C LYS A 88 -13.55 3.50 21.88
N GLY A 89 -13.14 2.48 22.62
CA GLY A 89 -13.14 1.09 22.15
C GLY A 89 -11.85 0.67 21.44
N TRP A 90 -10.69 1.21 21.82
CA TRP A 90 -9.40 0.62 21.44
C TRP A 90 -9.28 -0.80 22.00
N THR A 91 -8.95 -1.77 21.13
CA THR A 91 -8.93 -3.21 21.45
C THR A 91 -7.61 -3.90 21.05
N GLU A 92 -6.66 -3.20 20.43
CA GLU A 92 -5.38 -3.78 20.02
C GLU A 92 -4.38 -3.78 21.19
N THR A 93 -4.69 -4.55 22.24
CA THR A 93 -3.91 -4.55 23.49
C THR A 93 -2.49 -5.06 23.30
N ASP A 94 -2.26 -6.13 22.55
CA ASP A 94 -0.89 -6.63 22.32
C ASP A 94 -0.01 -5.57 21.66
N ALA A 95 -0.56 -4.81 20.71
CA ALA A 95 0.15 -3.73 20.03
C ALA A 95 0.46 -2.59 21.01
N LEU A 96 -0.55 -2.12 21.77
CA LEU A 96 -0.38 -1.07 22.79
C LEU A 96 0.74 -1.41 23.80
N LEU A 97 0.79 -2.66 24.26
CA LEU A 97 1.73 -3.07 25.30
C LEU A 97 3.20 -3.06 24.85
N ILE A 98 3.45 -3.21 23.55
CA ILE A 98 4.81 -3.23 22.99
C ILE A 98 5.15 -2.00 22.16
N ASP A 99 4.19 -1.10 21.92
CA ASP A 99 4.39 0.05 21.05
C ASP A 99 5.48 0.96 21.64
N PRO A 100 6.63 1.15 20.96
CA PRO A 100 7.79 1.87 21.48
C PRO A 100 7.49 3.34 21.81
N TYR A 101 6.41 3.92 21.29
CA TYR A 101 6.00 5.27 21.65
C TYR A 101 5.73 5.45 23.15
N PHE A 102 5.35 4.37 23.83
CA PHE A 102 5.04 4.40 25.26
C PHE A 102 6.16 3.87 26.16
N ASP A 103 7.39 3.68 25.64
CA ASP A 103 8.55 3.25 26.46
C ASP A 103 8.80 4.20 27.64
N PHE A 104 8.62 5.50 27.43
CA PHE A 104 8.69 6.52 28.48
C PHE A 104 7.70 6.26 29.61
N LEU A 105 6.44 5.95 29.29
CA LEU A 105 5.42 5.65 30.30
C LEU A 105 5.70 4.32 31.02
N ARG A 106 6.06 3.28 30.26
CA ARG A 106 6.37 1.96 30.81
C ARG A 106 7.53 1.97 31.80
N THR A 107 8.58 2.72 31.48
CA THR A 107 9.83 2.74 32.26
C THR A 107 9.74 3.69 33.44
N ASP A 108 9.24 4.91 33.22
CA ASP A 108 9.34 5.98 34.21
C ASP A 108 8.09 6.04 35.12
N PHE A 109 6.95 5.48 34.68
CA PHE A 109 5.66 5.51 35.39
C PHE A 109 4.97 4.14 35.42
N PRO A 110 5.62 3.10 35.97
CA PRO A 110 5.14 1.72 35.89
C PRO A 110 3.79 1.49 36.60
N GLU A 111 3.49 2.24 37.66
CA GLU A 111 2.22 2.09 38.39
C GLU A 111 1.04 2.66 37.59
N GLU A 112 1.18 3.85 37.00
CA GLU A 112 0.17 4.39 36.09
C GLU A 112 0.03 3.53 34.83
N TRP A 113 1.14 2.99 34.30
CA TRP A 113 1.10 2.09 33.16
C TRP A 113 0.33 0.80 33.44
N LYS A 114 0.52 0.18 34.62
CA LYS A 114 -0.25 -1.02 35.03
C LYS A 114 -1.76 -0.78 35.02
N LEU A 115 -2.21 0.44 35.33
CA LEU A 115 -3.64 0.79 35.25
C LEU A 115 -4.14 0.80 33.81
N ILE A 116 -3.36 1.37 32.88
CA ILE A 116 -3.66 1.35 31.44
C ILE A 116 -3.68 -0.09 30.91
N GLU A 117 -2.66 -0.88 31.24
CA GLU A 117 -2.54 -2.29 30.84
C GLU A 117 -3.75 -3.11 31.29
N LYS A 118 -4.11 -3.03 32.58
CA LYS A 118 -5.29 -3.73 33.12
C LYS A 118 -6.56 -3.34 32.37
N ARG A 119 -6.74 -2.06 32.06
CA ARG A 119 -7.91 -1.56 31.34
C ARG A 119 -7.94 -2.03 29.89
N ALA A 120 -6.80 -2.02 29.21
CA ALA A 120 -6.68 -2.51 27.83
C ALA A 120 -6.97 -4.02 27.75
N ILE A 121 -6.44 -4.81 28.68
CA ILE A 121 -6.71 -6.27 28.76
C ILE A 121 -8.21 -6.52 28.91
N LEU A 122 -8.89 -5.82 29.82
CA LEU A 122 -10.34 -5.98 30.03
C LEU A 122 -11.15 -5.61 28.78
N ASN A 123 -10.80 -4.51 28.11
CA ASN A 123 -11.45 -4.10 26.85
C ASN A 123 -11.30 -5.19 25.76
N GLU A 124 -10.09 -5.72 25.60
CA GLU A 124 -9.78 -6.75 24.62
C GLU A 124 -10.50 -8.08 24.93
N GLU A 125 -10.54 -8.49 26.19
CA GLU A 125 -11.29 -9.68 26.62
C GLU A 125 -12.79 -9.55 26.36
N HIS A 126 -13.35 -8.38 26.66
CA HIS A 126 -14.78 -8.11 26.41
C HIS A 126 -15.07 -8.11 24.92
N TYR A 127 -14.29 -7.38 24.12
CA TYR A 127 -14.48 -7.30 22.68
C TYR A 127 -14.29 -8.65 21.98
N SER A 128 -13.25 -9.41 22.34
CA SER A 128 -12.98 -10.72 21.74
C SER A 128 -14.14 -11.71 21.91
N LYS A 129 -14.89 -11.63 23.01
CA LYS A 129 -16.09 -12.46 23.24
C LYS A 129 -17.24 -12.14 22.29
N THR A 130 -17.25 -10.95 21.69
CA THR A 130 -18.29 -10.53 20.73
C THR A 130 -18.04 -11.03 19.30
N LEU A 131 -16.84 -11.53 19.02
CA LEU A 131 -16.41 -11.90 17.68
C LEU A 131 -16.71 -13.37 17.39
N LYS A 132 -16.97 -13.68 16.11
CA LYS A 132 -17.19 -15.05 15.65
C LYS A 132 -15.89 -15.87 15.65
N PHE A 133 -14.77 -15.25 15.27
CA PHE A 133 -13.46 -15.90 15.15
C PHE A 133 -12.36 -15.14 15.92
N PRO A 134 -12.45 -15.05 17.26
CA PRO A 134 -11.47 -14.30 18.05
C PRO A 134 -10.06 -14.87 17.98
N ALA A 135 -9.91 -16.19 17.88
CA ALA A 135 -8.62 -16.84 17.68
C ALA A 135 -7.97 -16.46 16.34
N LEU A 136 -8.77 -16.35 15.26
CA LEU A 136 -8.27 -15.91 13.96
C LEU A 136 -7.83 -14.45 14.01
N ARG A 137 -8.63 -13.57 14.63
CA ARG A 137 -8.24 -12.17 14.87
C ARG A 137 -6.91 -12.09 15.62
N LYS A 138 -6.78 -12.82 16.73
CA LYS A 138 -5.54 -12.85 17.54
C LYS A 138 -4.34 -13.28 16.71
N GLN A 139 -4.48 -14.33 15.91
CA GLN A 139 -3.43 -14.80 15.00
C GLN A 139 -3.00 -13.70 14.02
N ILE A 140 -3.95 -13.06 13.33
CA ILE A 140 -3.69 -12.00 12.35
C ILE A 140 -3.02 -10.79 12.99
N ASN A 141 -3.49 -10.37 14.18
CA ASN A 141 -2.91 -9.25 14.92
C ASN A 141 -1.45 -9.54 15.29
N LEU A 142 -1.13 -10.77 15.72
CA LEU A 142 0.24 -11.19 16.03
C LEU A 142 1.15 -11.23 14.78
N MET A 143 0.64 -11.69 13.64
CA MET A 143 1.36 -11.65 12.36
C MET A 143 1.74 -10.21 12.00
N THR A 144 0.78 -9.29 12.16
CA THR A 144 0.95 -7.88 11.81
C THR A 144 1.91 -7.18 12.76
N ILE A 145 1.86 -7.48 14.06
CA ILE A 145 2.83 -7.00 15.04
C ILE A 145 4.27 -7.39 14.65
N GLN A 146 4.49 -8.63 14.24
CA GLN A 146 5.81 -9.10 13.82
C GLN A 146 6.29 -8.37 12.55
N ASP A 147 5.40 -8.21 11.56
CA ASP A 147 5.67 -7.48 10.32
C ASP A 147 6.04 -6.00 10.59
N GLN A 148 5.18 -5.29 11.33
CA GLN A 148 5.39 -3.88 11.62
C GLN A 148 6.62 -3.62 12.48
N LYS A 149 6.97 -4.52 13.40
CA LYS A 149 8.17 -4.39 14.23
C LYS A 149 9.45 -4.33 13.39
N LEU A 150 9.62 -5.22 12.41
CA LEU A 150 10.82 -5.23 11.56
C LEU A 150 10.89 -3.97 10.69
N ARG A 151 9.75 -3.55 10.12
CA ARG A 151 9.65 -2.34 9.30
C ARG A 151 9.92 -1.08 10.12
N PHE A 152 9.46 -1.04 11.38
CA PHE A 152 9.79 0.02 12.32
C PHE A 152 11.29 0.08 12.61
N ILE A 153 11.93 -1.04 12.96
CA ILE A 153 13.39 -1.06 13.23
C ILE A 153 14.16 -0.58 12.00
N LYS A 154 13.79 -1.05 10.80
CA LYS A 154 14.37 -0.58 9.53
C LYS A 154 14.22 0.93 9.33
N SER A 155 13.08 1.51 9.72
CA SER A 155 12.85 2.95 9.61
C SER A 155 13.75 3.78 10.55
N GLN A 156 14.29 3.19 11.62
CA GLN A 156 15.14 3.88 12.58
C GLN A 156 16.63 3.87 12.22
N THR A 157 17.09 2.94 11.38
CA THR A 157 18.51 2.81 11.03
C THR A 157 18.83 3.40 9.66
N LYS A 158 20.06 3.88 9.50
CA LYS A 158 20.63 4.34 8.22
C LYS A 158 21.81 3.49 7.76
N ASP A 159 22.23 2.53 8.59
CA ASP A 159 23.36 1.67 8.30
C ASP A 159 22.99 0.69 7.17
N PRO A 160 23.68 0.74 6.01
CA PRO A 160 23.40 -0.13 4.88
C PRO A 160 23.50 -1.63 5.22
N ILE A 161 24.39 -2.01 6.15
CA ILE A 161 24.57 -3.41 6.55
C ILE A 161 23.34 -3.89 7.33
N GLN A 162 22.91 -3.11 8.32
CA GLN A 162 21.68 -3.39 9.07
C GLN A 162 20.45 -3.38 8.17
N ILE A 163 20.33 -2.42 7.25
CA ILE A 163 19.22 -2.36 6.29
C ILE A 163 19.19 -3.62 5.43
N LYS A 164 20.34 -4.10 4.95
CA LYS A 164 20.42 -5.33 4.15
C LYS A 164 20.01 -6.56 4.96
N ALA A 165 20.44 -6.66 6.22
CA ALA A 165 20.04 -7.74 7.13
C ALA A 165 18.52 -7.71 7.40
N LEU A 166 17.98 -6.54 7.74
CA LEU A 166 16.54 -6.34 7.97
C LEU A 166 15.70 -6.62 6.72
N ASN A 167 16.17 -6.27 5.52
CA ASN A 167 15.47 -6.63 4.28
C ASN A 167 15.38 -8.15 4.11
N LYS A 168 16.42 -8.90 4.46
CA LYS A 168 16.39 -10.36 4.41
C LYS A 168 15.38 -10.94 5.41
N GLU A 169 15.33 -10.40 6.62
CA GLU A 169 14.36 -10.81 7.65
C GLU A 169 12.92 -10.46 7.25
N ILE A 170 12.68 -9.25 6.74
CA ILE A 170 11.38 -8.81 6.23
C ILE A 170 10.94 -9.72 5.08
N ASN A 171 11.79 -10.00 4.10
CA ASN A 171 11.43 -10.87 2.98
C ASN A 171 11.08 -12.29 3.45
N ALA A 172 11.84 -12.86 4.39
CA ALA A 172 11.54 -14.18 4.95
C ALA A 172 10.20 -14.18 5.69
N LEU A 173 9.90 -13.12 6.45
CA LEU A 173 8.62 -12.96 7.13
C LEU A 173 7.47 -12.74 6.15
N ASP A 174 7.65 -11.93 5.11
CA ASP A 174 6.66 -11.68 4.06
C ASP A 174 6.28 -12.99 3.33
N HIS A 175 7.24 -13.89 3.07
CA HIS A 175 6.96 -15.22 2.51
C HIS A 175 6.15 -16.11 3.47
N LYS A 176 6.50 -16.10 4.77
CA LYS A 176 5.75 -16.83 5.80
C LYS A 176 4.32 -16.29 5.92
N ASN A 177 4.18 -14.97 5.98
CA ASN A 177 2.89 -14.29 6.08
C ASN A 177 2.03 -14.50 4.84
N LEU A 178 2.61 -14.52 3.64
CA LEU A 178 1.92 -14.87 2.40
C LEU A 178 1.35 -16.29 2.45
N THR A 179 2.14 -17.26 2.90
CA THR A 179 1.69 -18.65 3.04
C THR A 179 0.49 -18.75 3.98
N GLU A 180 0.57 -18.11 5.15
CA GLU A 180 -0.51 -18.10 6.12
C GLU A 180 -1.75 -17.36 5.60
N ALA A 181 -1.56 -16.22 4.93
CA ALA A 181 -2.66 -15.44 4.37
C ALA A 181 -3.42 -16.21 3.27
N LYS A 182 -2.71 -17.03 2.47
CA LYS A 182 -3.35 -17.95 1.50
C LYS A 182 -4.25 -18.97 2.20
N GLU A 183 -3.79 -19.58 3.29
CA GLU A 183 -4.60 -20.55 4.05
C GLU A 183 -5.79 -19.88 4.75
N ILE A 184 -5.63 -18.65 5.26
CA ILE A 184 -6.72 -17.86 5.82
C ILE A 184 -7.79 -17.60 4.75
N ILE A 185 -7.42 -17.10 3.55
CA ILE A 185 -8.40 -16.84 2.47
C ILE A 185 -9.07 -18.14 2.03
N LYS A 186 -8.33 -19.23 1.91
CA LYS A 186 -8.86 -20.53 1.51
C LYS A 186 -9.91 -21.04 2.50
N LYS A 187 -9.67 -20.88 3.81
CA LYS A 187 -10.56 -21.38 4.87
C LYS A 187 -11.73 -20.44 5.17
N TYR A 188 -11.51 -19.13 5.17
CA TYR A 188 -12.48 -18.14 5.66
C TYR A 188 -13.03 -17.20 4.58
N ASN A 189 -12.60 -17.32 3.32
CA ASN A 189 -12.72 -16.25 2.31
C ASN A 189 -12.04 -14.96 2.83
N TRP A 190 -12.48 -13.78 2.37
CA TRP A 190 -12.08 -12.54 3.01
C TRP A 190 -12.81 -12.43 4.36
N PRO A 191 -12.12 -12.49 5.51
CA PRO A 191 -12.78 -12.44 6.81
C PRO A 191 -13.54 -11.13 6.99
N LYS A 192 -14.78 -11.21 7.45
CA LYS A 192 -15.66 -10.04 7.59
C LYS A 192 -15.38 -9.25 8.87
N ILE A 193 -15.76 -7.98 8.89
CA ILE A 193 -15.66 -7.13 10.10
C ILE A 193 -16.43 -7.74 11.27
N SER A 194 -17.64 -8.26 11.06
CA SER A 194 -18.41 -8.93 12.13
C SER A 194 -17.75 -10.21 12.66
N GLU A 195 -16.80 -10.80 11.93
CA GLU A 195 -16.19 -12.07 12.28
C GLU A 195 -14.89 -11.89 13.06
N ILE A 196 -14.06 -10.94 12.65
CA ILE A 196 -12.71 -10.71 13.23
C ILE A 196 -12.48 -9.25 13.64
N GLY A 197 -13.51 -8.42 13.67
CA GLY A 197 -13.37 -7.01 14.01
C GLY A 197 -12.76 -6.17 12.90
N LYS A 198 -12.90 -4.85 13.05
CA LYS A 198 -12.32 -3.90 12.10
C LYS A 198 -10.80 -3.90 12.11
N ASP A 199 -10.21 -3.96 13.31
CA ASP A 199 -8.78 -4.05 13.52
C ASP A 199 -8.21 -5.34 12.93
N GLY A 200 -8.87 -6.48 13.15
CA GLY A 200 -8.46 -7.75 12.54
C GLY A 200 -8.49 -7.70 11.01
N GLN A 201 -9.53 -7.12 10.41
CA GLN A 201 -9.61 -6.98 8.95
C GLN A 201 -8.56 -6.00 8.40
N ASN A 202 -8.29 -4.89 9.10
CA ASN A 202 -7.23 -3.94 8.75
C ASN A 202 -5.85 -4.61 8.79
N ASN A 203 -5.56 -5.34 9.86
CA ASN A 203 -4.31 -6.07 10.05
C ASN A 203 -4.16 -7.17 8.98
N PHE A 204 -5.24 -7.90 8.66
CA PHE A 204 -5.20 -8.87 7.57
C PHE A 204 -4.91 -8.23 6.22
N TRP A 205 -5.58 -7.12 5.92
CA TRP A 205 -5.34 -6.36 4.70
C TRP A 205 -3.90 -5.88 4.60
N LEU A 206 -3.29 -5.43 5.70
CA LEU A 206 -1.91 -4.95 5.70
C LEU A 206 -0.93 -6.07 5.30
N ILE A 207 -1.15 -7.28 5.80
CA ILE A 207 -0.39 -8.47 5.39
C ILE A 207 -0.57 -8.76 3.90
N VAL A 208 -1.81 -8.73 3.38
CA VAL A 208 -2.07 -8.96 1.96
C VAL A 208 -1.43 -7.88 1.08
N GLN A 209 -1.47 -6.62 1.51
CA GLN A 209 -0.86 -5.51 0.78
C GLN A 209 0.67 -5.64 0.68
N HIS A 210 1.33 -6.19 1.69
CA HIS A 210 2.77 -6.43 1.67
C HIS A 210 3.20 -7.63 0.82
N ALA A 211 2.26 -8.42 0.27
CA ALA A 211 2.56 -9.53 -0.62
C ALA A 211 2.83 -9.09 -2.08
N ASP A 212 3.65 -8.05 -2.30
CA ASP A 212 3.97 -7.55 -3.65
C ASP A 212 4.66 -8.57 -4.54
N GLN A 213 5.35 -9.55 -3.93
CA GLN A 213 5.96 -10.67 -4.63
C GLN A 213 4.94 -11.62 -5.28
N ASP A 214 3.65 -11.52 -4.94
CA ASP A 214 2.60 -12.40 -5.44
C ASP A 214 1.34 -11.58 -5.81
N ILE A 215 1.40 -10.94 -6.98
CA ILE A 215 0.30 -10.14 -7.54
C ILE A 215 -0.94 -11.00 -7.76
N ARG A 216 -0.79 -12.30 -8.10
CA ARG A 216 -1.94 -13.21 -8.29
C ARG A 216 -2.69 -13.42 -6.98
N PHE A 217 -1.97 -13.59 -5.87
CA PHE A 217 -2.58 -13.62 -4.55
C PHE A 217 -3.30 -12.32 -4.21
N GLN A 218 -2.70 -11.15 -4.49
CA GLN A 218 -3.35 -9.86 -4.28
C GLN A 218 -4.64 -9.71 -5.12
N LYS A 219 -4.62 -10.10 -6.40
CA LYS A 219 -5.82 -10.13 -7.26
C LYS A 219 -6.89 -11.06 -6.70
N MET A 220 -6.51 -12.26 -6.28
CA MET A 220 -7.45 -13.21 -5.66
C MET A 220 -8.08 -12.62 -4.39
N ALA A 221 -7.27 -12.01 -3.51
CA ALA A 221 -7.76 -11.37 -2.30
C ALA A 221 -8.71 -10.21 -2.63
N LEU A 222 -8.36 -9.37 -3.61
CA LEU A 222 -9.21 -8.28 -4.09
C LEU A 222 -10.55 -8.79 -4.62
N ALA A 223 -10.58 -9.88 -5.40
CA ALA A 223 -11.83 -10.50 -5.86
C ALA A 223 -12.68 -11.08 -4.70
N LYS A 224 -12.06 -11.47 -3.58
CA LYS A 224 -12.79 -11.88 -2.37
C LYS A 224 -13.33 -10.68 -1.60
N MET A 225 -12.57 -9.58 -1.52
CA MET A 225 -13.00 -8.31 -0.94
C MET A 225 -14.17 -7.71 -1.71
N GLU A 226 -14.11 -7.73 -3.04
CA GLU A 226 -15.13 -7.18 -3.94
C GLU A 226 -16.53 -7.72 -3.65
N LYS A 227 -16.64 -9.00 -3.26
CA LYS A 227 -17.92 -9.64 -2.89
C LYS A 227 -18.59 -9.03 -1.66
N LEU A 228 -17.86 -8.25 -0.87
CA LEU A 228 -18.37 -7.56 0.32
C LEU A 228 -18.64 -6.07 0.07
N VAL A 229 -18.30 -5.54 -1.10
CA VAL A 229 -18.58 -4.14 -1.46
C VAL A 229 -20.09 -3.90 -1.44
N GLY A 230 -20.50 -2.76 -0.88
CA GLY A 230 -21.92 -2.45 -0.63
C GLY A 230 -22.47 -3.00 0.68
N THR A 231 -21.68 -3.78 1.43
CA THR A 231 -22.03 -4.22 2.80
C THR A 231 -21.27 -3.42 3.86
N LYS A 232 -21.62 -3.59 5.14
CA LYS A 232 -20.85 -3.05 6.28
C LYS A 232 -19.75 -4.01 6.77
N GLU A 233 -19.48 -5.08 6.02
CA GLU A 233 -18.56 -6.16 6.41
C GLU A 233 -17.14 -5.96 5.90
N ILE A 234 -16.87 -4.84 5.23
CA ILE A 234 -15.57 -4.50 4.67
C ILE A 234 -15.22 -3.02 4.88
N ASP A 235 -13.94 -2.75 5.11
CA ASP A 235 -13.38 -1.41 5.01
C ASP A 235 -13.11 -1.07 3.52
N LEU A 236 -13.92 -0.16 2.96
CA LEU A 236 -13.81 0.27 1.56
C LEU A 236 -12.51 1.04 1.28
N GLU A 237 -11.90 1.66 2.29
CA GLU A 237 -10.60 2.31 2.15
C GLU A 237 -9.53 1.26 1.81
N ASN A 238 -9.48 0.17 2.57
CA ASN A 238 -8.57 -0.94 2.33
C ASN A 238 -8.77 -1.56 0.94
N TYR A 239 -10.01 -1.73 0.49
CA TYR A 239 -10.29 -2.21 -0.87
C TYR A 239 -9.68 -1.27 -1.92
N ALA A 240 -9.95 0.04 -1.82
CA ALA A 240 -9.45 1.01 -2.78
C ALA A 240 -7.92 1.06 -2.83
N PHE A 241 -7.26 0.95 -1.68
CA PHE A 241 -5.80 0.93 -1.61
C PHE A 241 -5.20 -0.33 -2.24
N LEU A 242 -5.76 -1.51 -1.95
CA LEU A 242 -5.28 -2.76 -2.57
C LEU A 242 -5.55 -2.75 -4.08
N TYR A 243 -6.73 -2.28 -4.49
CA TYR A 243 -7.09 -2.15 -5.91
C TYR A 243 -6.06 -1.32 -6.66
N ASP A 244 -5.81 -0.09 -6.21
CA ASP A 244 -4.85 0.82 -6.85
C ASP A 244 -3.41 0.27 -6.84
N ARG A 245 -3.01 -0.43 -5.78
CA ARG A 245 -1.70 -1.09 -5.71
C ARG A 245 -1.57 -2.18 -6.76
N VAL A 246 -2.58 -3.04 -6.89
CA VAL A 246 -2.64 -4.09 -7.93
C VAL A 246 -2.60 -3.46 -9.32
N GLN A 247 -3.41 -2.44 -9.60
CA GLN A 247 -3.38 -1.73 -10.89
C GLN A 247 -1.99 -1.18 -11.20
N CYS A 248 -1.39 -0.49 -10.23
CA CYS A 248 -0.06 0.09 -10.35
C CYS A 248 1.05 -0.96 -10.59
N ASN A 249 0.96 -2.12 -9.93
CA ASN A 249 1.91 -3.23 -10.12
C ASN A 249 1.70 -3.96 -11.45
N LEU A 250 0.50 -3.88 -12.02
CA LEU A 250 0.18 -4.34 -13.37
C LEU A 250 0.45 -3.28 -14.45
N ASN A 251 1.22 -2.23 -14.16
CA ASN A 251 1.50 -1.12 -15.08
C ASN A 251 0.25 -0.42 -15.63
N TYR A 252 -0.85 -0.43 -14.89
CA TYR A 252 -2.06 0.34 -15.20
C TYR A 252 -2.11 1.63 -14.38
N LYS A 253 -2.86 2.62 -14.89
CA LYS A 253 -3.25 3.79 -14.08
C LYS A 253 -4.11 3.32 -12.91
N GLN A 254 -3.96 3.99 -11.77
CA GLN A 254 -4.78 3.72 -10.60
C GLN A 254 -6.16 4.38 -10.71
N THR A 255 -7.12 3.95 -9.89
CA THR A 255 -8.51 4.41 -9.95
C THR A 255 -8.84 5.44 -8.88
N TYR A 256 -8.41 5.21 -7.64
CA TYR A 256 -8.78 6.06 -6.50
C TYR A 256 -7.69 7.07 -6.14
N GLY A 257 -6.45 6.89 -6.59
CA GLY A 257 -5.35 7.82 -6.30
C GLY A 257 -4.69 7.58 -4.95
N THR A 258 -4.61 6.33 -4.50
CA THR A 258 -4.01 5.96 -3.20
C THR A 258 -2.49 5.85 -3.25
N GLN A 259 -1.92 5.55 -4.41
CA GLN A 259 -0.48 5.35 -4.63
C GLN A 259 0.21 6.65 -5.05
N VAL A 260 1.42 6.89 -4.54
CA VAL A 260 2.21 8.10 -4.77
C VAL A 260 3.58 7.80 -5.37
N ASN A 261 4.14 8.78 -6.07
CA ASN A 261 5.53 8.76 -6.53
C ASN A 261 6.46 9.14 -5.39
N TRP A 262 7.40 8.25 -5.06
CA TRP A 262 8.40 8.47 -4.03
C TRP A 262 9.69 9.03 -4.61
N THR A 263 10.20 10.10 -4.01
CA THR A 263 11.53 10.63 -4.28
C THR A 263 12.61 9.77 -3.62
N LYS A 264 13.87 9.88 -4.10
CA LYS A 264 15.05 9.23 -3.48
C LYS A 264 15.27 9.57 -2.00
N ASN A 265 14.61 10.63 -1.51
CA ASN A 265 14.70 11.10 -0.13
C ASN A 265 13.56 10.59 0.76
N GLY A 266 12.70 9.69 0.27
CA GLY A 266 11.58 9.14 1.02
C GLY A 266 10.41 10.11 1.21
N LYS A 267 10.33 11.16 0.37
CA LYS A 267 9.18 12.06 0.31
C LYS A 267 8.33 11.73 -0.90
N ALA A 268 7.02 11.82 -0.79
CA ALA A 268 6.15 11.77 -1.96
C ALA A 268 6.23 13.07 -2.74
N SER A 269 6.13 13.02 -4.07
CA SER A 269 6.12 14.21 -4.94
C SER A 269 4.79 14.46 -5.62
N SER A 270 4.03 13.41 -5.91
CA SER A 270 2.74 13.47 -6.60
C SER A 270 2.01 12.13 -6.46
N PHE A 271 0.74 12.08 -6.85
CA PHE A 271 0.09 10.80 -7.11
C PHE A 271 0.70 10.11 -8.32
N ARG A 272 0.71 8.77 -8.34
CA ARG A 272 0.91 8.01 -9.58
C ARG A 272 -0.26 8.30 -10.54
N PRO A 273 -0.09 8.17 -11.88
CA PRO A 273 -1.15 8.46 -12.85
C PRO A 273 -2.50 7.83 -12.50
N ILE A 274 -3.57 8.64 -12.54
CA ILE A 274 -4.94 8.26 -12.19
C ILE A 274 -5.79 8.26 -13.45
N ILE A 275 -6.57 7.20 -13.69
CA ILE A 275 -7.50 7.16 -14.83
C ILE A 275 -8.57 8.25 -14.69
N LYS A 276 -8.82 9.06 -15.73
CA LYS A 276 -9.81 10.16 -15.69
C LYS A 276 -9.71 10.97 -14.39
N GLU A 277 -8.52 11.52 -14.13
CA GLU A 277 -8.15 12.11 -12.84
C GLU A 277 -9.11 13.21 -12.36
N ASP A 278 -9.68 13.99 -13.27
CA ASP A 278 -10.72 15.00 -13.00
C ASP A 278 -11.96 14.43 -12.28
N SER A 279 -12.24 13.14 -12.48
CA SER A 279 -13.37 12.43 -11.86
C SER A 279 -12.97 11.55 -10.67
N ALA A 280 -11.71 11.59 -10.22
CA ALA A 280 -11.22 10.76 -9.13
C ALA A 280 -11.95 11.03 -7.81
N ASP A 281 -12.16 12.30 -7.45
CA ASP A 281 -12.84 12.67 -6.21
C ASP A 281 -14.30 12.19 -6.15
N LYS A 282 -14.96 12.05 -7.31
CA LYS A 282 -16.29 11.45 -7.39
C LYS A 282 -16.25 9.96 -6.99
N ARG A 283 -15.30 9.19 -7.55
CA ARG A 283 -15.11 7.78 -7.18
C ARG A 283 -14.69 7.62 -5.73
N ARG A 284 -13.84 8.52 -5.23
CA ARG A 284 -13.42 8.56 -3.83
C ARG A 284 -14.59 8.77 -2.89
N ALA A 285 -15.48 9.72 -3.21
CA ALA A 285 -16.68 9.98 -2.41
C ALA A 285 -17.62 8.77 -2.34
N ASP A 286 -17.77 8.01 -3.42
CA ASP A 286 -18.59 6.79 -3.45
C ASP A 286 -18.05 5.69 -2.51
N PHE A 287 -16.75 5.73 -2.20
CA PHE A 287 -16.06 4.81 -1.29
C PHE A 287 -15.83 5.39 0.12
N GLY A 288 -16.33 6.61 0.39
CA GLY A 288 -16.10 7.31 1.66
C GLY A 288 -14.67 7.83 1.84
N LEU A 289 -13.86 7.84 0.79
CA LEU A 289 -12.50 8.36 0.80
C LEU A 289 -12.49 9.90 0.79
N LEU A 290 -11.51 10.48 1.49
CA LEU A 290 -11.29 11.93 1.49
C LEU A 290 -10.86 12.41 0.10
N PRO A 291 -11.20 13.64 -0.33
CA PRO A 291 -10.71 14.19 -1.60
C PRO A 291 -9.18 14.14 -1.73
N LEU A 292 -8.65 14.00 -2.95
CA LEU A 292 -7.22 13.92 -3.24
C LEU A 292 -6.44 15.09 -2.63
N LYS A 293 -7.02 16.29 -2.65
CA LYS A 293 -6.46 17.49 -2.02
C LYS A 293 -6.15 17.29 -0.53
N ILE A 294 -7.07 16.67 0.20
CA ILE A 294 -6.92 16.40 1.64
C ILE A 294 -6.00 15.21 1.85
N TYR A 295 -6.15 14.17 1.04
CA TYR A 295 -5.34 12.96 1.13
C TYR A 295 -3.84 13.24 0.90
N ALA A 296 -3.49 14.12 -0.05
CA ALA A 296 -2.12 14.53 -0.35
C ALA A 296 -1.38 15.13 0.86
N LEU A 297 -2.12 15.73 1.81
CA LEU A 297 -1.52 16.30 3.03
C LEU A 297 -0.86 15.23 3.90
N ASN A 298 -1.37 13.99 3.90
CA ASN A 298 -0.73 12.87 4.61
C ASN A 298 0.68 12.57 4.08
N TYR A 299 0.96 12.99 2.85
CA TYR A 299 2.22 12.77 2.16
C TYR A 299 3.10 14.02 2.07
N GLY A 300 2.60 15.17 2.56
CA GLY A 300 3.34 16.42 2.60
C GLY A 300 3.49 17.12 1.25
N PHE A 301 2.59 16.88 0.30
CA PHE A 301 2.50 17.67 -0.93
C PHE A 301 1.11 18.28 -1.11
N GLN A 302 1.05 19.41 -1.83
CA GLN A 302 -0.21 20.05 -2.19
C GLN A 302 -0.73 19.48 -3.49
N TYR A 303 -2.05 19.31 -3.57
CA TYR A 303 -2.73 18.86 -4.77
C TYR A 303 -3.85 19.82 -5.14
N PHE A 304 -3.98 20.09 -6.44
CA PHE A 304 -5.04 20.91 -7.02
C PHE A 304 -5.79 20.08 -8.03
N ASN A 305 -7.12 20.08 -7.92
CA ASN A 305 -7.98 19.37 -8.86
C ASN A 305 -7.73 19.88 -10.29
N ILE A 306 -7.65 18.95 -11.25
CA ILE A 306 -7.45 19.27 -12.65
C ILE A 306 -8.79 19.32 -13.41
N SER A 307 -8.85 20.10 -14.49
CA SER A 307 -10.03 20.13 -15.36
C SER A 307 -10.10 18.88 -16.24
N SER A 308 -11.30 18.57 -16.76
CA SER A 308 -11.48 17.46 -17.71
C SER A 308 -10.63 17.62 -18.96
N GLU A 309 -10.44 18.85 -19.46
CA GLU A 309 -9.55 19.14 -20.59
C GLU A 309 -8.09 18.81 -20.26
N GLN A 310 -7.61 19.20 -19.07
CA GLN A 310 -6.25 18.89 -18.64
C GLN A 310 -6.05 17.39 -18.42
N ALA A 311 -7.05 16.69 -17.87
CA ALA A 311 -7.01 15.23 -17.70
C ALA A 311 -6.89 14.51 -19.06
N LEU A 312 -7.73 14.87 -20.04
CA LEU A 312 -7.66 14.32 -21.40
C LEU A 312 -6.33 14.61 -22.08
N LYS A 313 -5.78 15.82 -21.88
CA LYS A 313 -4.47 16.20 -22.41
C LYS A 313 -3.35 15.37 -21.79
N ASN A 314 -3.39 15.13 -20.48
CA ASN A 314 -2.42 14.27 -19.80
C ASN A 314 -2.51 12.83 -20.32
N ASP A 315 -3.73 12.29 -20.44
CA ASP A 315 -3.95 10.93 -20.95
C ASP A 315 -3.46 10.78 -22.39
N SER A 316 -3.70 11.76 -23.25
CA SER A 316 -3.22 11.75 -24.65
C SER A 316 -1.70 11.85 -24.72
N LYS A 317 -1.10 12.72 -23.88
CA LYS A 317 0.34 12.90 -23.81
C LYS A 317 1.06 11.61 -23.39
N ASP A 318 0.53 10.89 -22.41
CA ASP A 318 1.12 9.61 -21.97
C ASP A 318 1.18 8.60 -23.12
N LEU A 319 0.14 8.53 -23.96
CA LEU A 319 0.09 7.64 -25.12
C LEU A 319 1.08 8.08 -26.22
N ASP A 320 1.14 9.38 -26.51
CA ASP A 320 2.08 9.94 -27.49
C ASP A 320 3.55 9.70 -27.08
N ASP A 321 3.87 9.92 -25.81
CA ASP A 321 5.21 9.70 -25.27
C ASP A 321 5.61 8.21 -25.38
N VAL A 322 4.70 7.27 -25.08
CA VAL A 322 4.94 5.83 -25.27
C VAL A 322 5.17 5.49 -26.75
N LEU A 323 4.34 6.00 -27.65
CA LEU A 323 4.50 5.75 -29.09
C LEU A 323 5.83 6.29 -29.61
N GLN A 324 6.24 7.47 -29.14
CA GLN A 324 7.54 8.05 -29.48
C GLN A 324 8.68 7.13 -29.01
N LEU A 325 8.66 6.67 -27.76
CA LEU A 325 9.68 5.76 -27.22
C LEU A 325 9.76 4.44 -27.98
N ILE A 326 8.61 3.81 -28.29
CA ILE A 326 8.56 2.57 -29.08
C ILE A 326 9.12 2.80 -30.49
N ASN A 327 8.79 3.93 -31.12
CA ASN A 327 9.29 4.27 -32.46
C ASN A 327 10.81 4.51 -32.47
N GLU A 328 11.35 5.18 -31.44
CA GLU A 328 12.80 5.33 -31.26
C GLU A 328 13.48 3.96 -31.02
N ALA A 329 12.90 3.09 -30.20
CA ALA A 329 13.39 1.72 -30.01
C ALA A 329 13.47 0.95 -31.34
N LYS A 330 12.45 1.06 -32.19
CA LYS A 330 12.43 0.43 -33.53
C LYS A 330 13.53 0.97 -34.45
N LYS A 331 13.95 2.24 -34.30
CA LYS A 331 15.12 2.79 -35.04
C LYS A 331 16.42 2.18 -34.53
N TYR A 332 16.63 2.12 -33.21
CA TYR A 332 17.84 1.52 -32.62
C TYR A 332 17.98 0.02 -32.89
N CYS A 333 16.86 -0.69 -33.07
CA CYS A 333 16.87 -2.08 -33.51
C CYS A 333 17.53 -2.23 -34.89
N LYS A 334 17.33 -1.28 -35.83
CA LYS A 334 17.96 -1.32 -37.16
C LYS A 334 19.46 -1.10 -37.09
N SER A 335 19.94 -0.28 -36.15
CA SER A 335 21.36 -0.05 -35.92
C SER A 335 22.00 -1.04 -34.94
N LYS A 336 21.25 -2.04 -34.46
CA LYS A 336 21.67 -3.04 -33.46
C LYS A 336 22.19 -2.43 -32.14
N ASP A 337 21.70 -1.25 -31.77
CA ASP A 337 22.01 -0.63 -30.47
C ASP A 337 20.99 -1.13 -29.42
N PHE A 338 21.13 -2.39 -29.02
CA PHE A 338 20.12 -3.10 -28.23
C PHE A 338 19.97 -2.55 -26.80
N GLN A 339 21.01 -1.94 -26.24
CA GLN A 339 20.90 -1.23 -24.96
C GLN A 339 19.91 -0.07 -25.05
N LYS A 340 19.97 0.72 -26.13
CA LYS A 340 18.99 1.81 -26.34
C LYS A 340 17.59 1.28 -26.67
N VAL A 341 17.47 0.10 -27.29
CA VAL A 341 16.16 -0.57 -27.44
C VAL A 341 15.57 -0.83 -26.06
N TYR A 342 16.36 -1.44 -25.17
CA TYR A 342 15.95 -1.67 -23.79
C TYR A 342 15.59 -0.38 -23.05
N ASP A 343 16.46 0.65 -23.08
CA ASP A 343 16.22 1.90 -22.35
C ASP A 343 14.90 2.55 -22.77
N ASN A 344 14.57 2.55 -24.07
CA ASN A 344 13.30 3.08 -24.58
C ASN A 344 12.09 2.26 -24.13
N TYR A 345 12.14 0.93 -24.20
CA TYR A 345 11.04 0.07 -23.73
C TYR A 345 10.86 0.12 -22.21
N ASN A 346 11.95 0.23 -21.45
CA ASN A 346 11.90 0.41 -20.01
C ASN A 346 11.27 1.78 -19.66
N ASN A 347 11.64 2.86 -20.35
CA ASN A 347 11.00 4.15 -20.14
C ASN A 347 9.51 4.13 -20.54
N ALA A 348 9.16 3.42 -21.61
CA ALA A 348 7.77 3.28 -22.05
C ALA A 348 6.94 2.48 -21.03
N SER A 349 7.49 1.42 -20.45
CA SER A 349 6.79 0.59 -19.45
C SER A 349 6.58 1.32 -18.11
N MET A 350 7.41 2.33 -17.80
CA MET A 350 7.24 3.20 -16.64
C MET A 350 6.06 4.17 -16.78
N ILE A 351 5.54 4.40 -17.99
CA ILE A 351 4.34 5.21 -18.22
C ILE A 351 3.09 4.34 -17.98
N LEU A 352 2.49 4.45 -16.79
CA LEU A 352 1.37 3.62 -16.39
C LEU A 352 0.15 3.79 -17.30
N GLY A 353 -0.40 2.66 -17.76
CA GLY A 353 -1.49 2.62 -18.71
C GLY A 353 -1.11 3.06 -20.13
N GLY A 354 0.18 3.33 -20.40
CA GLY A 354 0.63 3.82 -21.70
C GLY A 354 0.88 2.70 -22.72
N MET A 355 1.47 1.56 -22.32
CA MET A 355 1.66 0.41 -23.20
C MET A 355 0.46 -0.54 -23.18
N SER A 356 -0.15 -0.74 -24.35
CA SER A 356 -1.20 -1.75 -24.59
C SER A 356 -0.67 -3.17 -24.47
N SER A 357 -1.56 -4.15 -24.29
CA SER A 357 -1.19 -5.57 -24.19
C SER A 357 -0.55 -6.09 -25.48
N GLU A 358 -0.97 -5.57 -26.64
CA GLU A 358 -0.31 -5.85 -27.93
C GLU A 358 1.12 -5.31 -27.97
N GLN A 359 1.36 -4.06 -27.57
CA GLN A 359 2.71 -3.47 -27.54
C GLN A 359 3.63 -4.18 -26.54
N ASN A 360 3.12 -4.61 -25.39
CA ASN A 360 3.89 -5.42 -24.44
C ASN A 360 4.25 -6.80 -25.04
N TYR A 361 3.33 -7.41 -25.79
CA TYR A 361 3.59 -8.68 -26.47
C TYR A 361 4.64 -8.50 -27.58
N GLU A 362 4.53 -7.45 -28.39
CA GLU A 362 5.53 -7.10 -29.40
C GLU A 362 6.92 -6.87 -28.78
N ALA A 363 6.99 -6.22 -27.61
CA ALA A 363 8.22 -6.03 -26.87
C ALA A 363 8.81 -7.38 -26.43
N ALA A 364 8.01 -8.29 -25.88
CA ALA A 364 8.44 -9.64 -25.54
C ALA A 364 9.06 -10.36 -26.74
N VAL A 365 8.34 -10.40 -27.86
CA VAL A 365 8.84 -11.04 -29.10
C VAL A 365 10.15 -10.39 -29.57
N LEU A 366 10.24 -9.06 -29.52
CA LEU A 366 11.45 -8.34 -29.91
C LEU A 366 12.66 -8.73 -29.05
N PHE A 367 12.52 -8.74 -27.72
CA PHE A 367 13.61 -9.11 -26.82
C PHE A 367 13.99 -10.59 -26.94
N ALA A 368 13.04 -11.47 -27.25
CA ALA A 368 13.34 -12.85 -27.61
C ALA A 368 14.17 -12.96 -28.90
N LYS A 369 13.85 -12.17 -29.93
CA LYS A 369 14.66 -12.07 -31.16
C LYS A 369 16.07 -11.60 -30.86
N ILE A 370 16.22 -10.54 -30.07
CA ILE A 370 17.53 -10.01 -29.70
C ILE A 370 18.34 -11.07 -28.95
N TYR A 371 17.73 -11.77 -27.97
CA TYR A 371 18.39 -12.88 -27.28
C TYR A 371 18.85 -13.99 -28.24
N ASN A 372 17.98 -14.42 -29.16
CA ASN A 372 18.33 -15.47 -30.12
C ASN A 372 19.46 -15.05 -31.08
N GLU A 373 19.69 -13.74 -31.27
CA GLU A 373 20.80 -13.20 -32.06
C GLU A 373 22.08 -13.03 -31.24
N THR A 374 21.99 -12.52 -30.01
CA THR A 374 23.16 -12.11 -29.21
C THR A 374 23.58 -13.13 -28.14
N ASN A 375 22.67 -14.01 -27.75
CA ASN A 375 22.78 -14.91 -26.60
C ASN A 375 23.05 -14.16 -25.27
N GLU A 376 22.65 -12.89 -25.17
CA GLU A 376 22.76 -12.09 -23.94
C GLU A 376 21.54 -12.30 -23.03
N GLU A 377 21.78 -12.96 -21.89
CA GLU A 377 20.76 -13.36 -20.89
C GLU A 377 19.82 -12.23 -20.44
N GLN A 378 20.30 -10.99 -20.42
CA GLN A 378 19.48 -9.83 -20.04
C GLN A 378 18.23 -9.71 -20.92
N TYR A 379 18.33 -9.94 -22.23
CA TYR A 379 17.19 -9.81 -23.14
C TYR A 379 16.21 -10.97 -23.02
N ARG A 380 16.68 -12.18 -22.65
CA ARG A 380 15.76 -13.26 -22.24
C ARG A 380 14.96 -12.86 -21.01
N SER A 381 15.62 -12.33 -19.97
CA SER A 381 14.93 -11.88 -18.76
C SER A 381 13.90 -10.79 -19.07
N ILE A 382 14.28 -9.77 -19.86
CA ILE A 382 13.37 -8.69 -20.25
C ILE A 382 12.14 -9.23 -21.01
N SER A 383 12.35 -10.16 -21.95
CA SER A 383 11.24 -10.80 -22.66
C SER A 383 10.30 -11.54 -21.70
N LEU A 384 10.85 -12.30 -20.75
CA LEU A 384 10.06 -13.02 -19.76
C LEU A 384 9.31 -12.07 -18.83
N ASP A 385 9.86 -10.90 -18.51
CA ASP A 385 9.20 -9.88 -17.67
C ASP A 385 7.95 -9.32 -18.38
N PHE A 386 8.02 -9.04 -19.69
CA PHE A 386 6.84 -8.64 -20.48
C PHE A 386 5.79 -9.74 -20.57
N LEU A 387 6.19 -11.00 -20.78
CA LEU A 387 5.26 -12.14 -20.80
C LEU A 387 4.60 -12.35 -19.44
N THR A 388 5.37 -12.22 -18.35
CA THR A 388 4.88 -12.35 -16.97
C THR A 388 3.86 -11.25 -16.65
N LEU A 389 4.12 -10.00 -17.07
CA LEU A 389 3.16 -8.91 -16.95
C LEU A 389 1.84 -9.22 -17.67
N LEU A 390 1.91 -9.69 -18.92
CA LEU A 390 0.72 -10.05 -19.70
C LEU A 390 -0.05 -11.22 -19.08
N PHE A 391 0.67 -12.22 -18.55
CA PHE A 391 0.07 -13.33 -17.82
C PHE A 391 -0.68 -12.83 -16.59
N TYR A 392 -0.09 -11.95 -15.77
CA TYR A 392 -0.77 -11.39 -14.60
C TYR A 392 -1.94 -10.45 -14.95
N ARG A 393 -1.89 -9.82 -16.13
CA ARG A 393 -3.01 -9.05 -16.69
C ARG A 393 -4.14 -9.93 -17.24
N GLU A 394 -3.91 -11.23 -17.41
CA GLU A 394 -4.81 -12.18 -18.09
C GLU A 394 -5.01 -11.87 -19.59
N ASP A 395 -4.04 -11.18 -20.19
CA ASP A 395 -4.05 -10.75 -21.60
C ASP A 395 -3.16 -11.64 -22.50
N LEU A 396 -2.66 -12.76 -21.97
CA LEU A 396 -1.77 -13.67 -22.68
C LEU A 396 -2.50 -14.91 -23.18
N GLU A 397 -2.66 -15.02 -24.50
CA GLU A 397 -3.24 -16.21 -25.11
C GLU A 397 -2.21 -17.33 -25.26
N LYS A 398 -2.44 -18.47 -24.60
CA LYS A 398 -1.55 -19.65 -24.67
C LYS A 398 -1.28 -20.12 -26.11
N LYS A 399 -2.29 -20.08 -26.98
CA LYS A 399 -2.14 -20.46 -28.40
C LYS A 399 -1.17 -19.53 -29.14
N LYS A 400 -1.28 -18.23 -28.92
CA LYS A 400 -0.40 -17.21 -29.52
C LYS A 400 1.05 -17.42 -29.04
N LEU A 401 1.23 -17.64 -27.75
CA LEU A 401 2.53 -17.91 -27.14
C LEU A 401 3.21 -19.19 -27.68
N MET A 402 2.44 -20.27 -27.90
CA MET A 402 2.97 -21.52 -28.46
C MET A 402 3.26 -21.45 -29.96
N ALA A 403 2.61 -20.55 -30.69
CA ALA A 403 2.82 -20.38 -32.13
C ALA A 403 4.05 -19.51 -32.46
N GLU A 404 4.44 -18.63 -31.54
CA GLU A 404 5.59 -17.74 -31.71
C GLU A 404 6.91 -18.52 -31.65
N THR A 405 7.68 -18.49 -32.73
CA THR A 405 8.90 -19.32 -32.85
C THR A 405 10.06 -18.82 -32.00
N GLU A 406 10.03 -17.54 -31.67
CA GLU A 406 11.05 -16.77 -30.99
C GLU A 406 11.17 -17.19 -29.53
N PHE A 407 10.07 -17.68 -28.94
CA PHE A 407 10.03 -18.18 -27.57
C PHE A 407 10.43 -19.65 -27.43
N LYS A 408 10.73 -20.36 -28.53
CA LYS A 408 11.12 -21.79 -28.44
C LYS A 408 12.34 -22.02 -27.57
N SER A 409 13.30 -21.10 -27.59
CA SER A 409 14.49 -21.12 -26.72
C SER A 409 14.16 -20.95 -25.24
N PHE A 410 12.94 -20.55 -24.89
CA PHE A 410 12.50 -20.29 -23.52
C PHE A 410 11.63 -21.41 -22.93
N TYR A 411 11.29 -22.46 -23.69
CA TYR A 411 10.33 -23.49 -23.24
C TYR A 411 10.80 -24.30 -22.02
N THR A 412 12.09 -24.27 -21.70
CA THR A 412 12.67 -24.88 -20.50
C THR A 412 12.77 -23.90 -19.32
N GLU A 413 12.47 -22.61 -19.52
CA GLU A 413 12.54 -21.59 -18.48
C GLU A 413 11.38 -21.76 -17.50
N GLU A 414 11.69 -21.82 -16.20
CA GLU A 414 10.71 -21.99 -15.13
C GLU A 414 9.58 -20.96 -15.22
N ARG A 415 9.91 -19.68 -15.41
CA ARG A 415 8.92 -18.61 -15.58
C ARG A 415 7.94 -18.86 -16.72
N LEU A 416 8.41 -19.42 -17.83
CA LEU A 416 7.53 -19.72 -18.97
C LEU A 416 6.70 -20.99 -18.73
N ILE A 417 7.28 -21.98 -18.05
CA ILE A 417 6.58 -23.19 -17.61
C ILE A 417 5.42 -22.83 -16.65
N GLU A 418 5.66 -21.92 -15.70
CA GLU A 418 4.64 -21.39 -14.79
C GLU A 418 3.50 -20.73 -15.56
N ILE A 419 3.83 -19.83 -16.52
CA ILE A 419 2.85 -19.20 -17.42
C ILE A 419 2.02 -20.26 -18.17
N PHE A 420 2.67 -21.30 -18.72
CA PHE A 420 1.97 -22.35 -19.47
C PHE A 420 1.05 -23.21 -18.59
N ASN A 421 1.43 -23.42 -17.34
CA ASN A 421 0.69 -24.23 -16.39
C ASN A 421 -0.31 -23.41 -15.55
N ASN A 422 -0.33 -22.08 -15.72
CA ASN A 422 -1.15 -21.15 -14.95
C ASN A 422 -0.86 -21.23 -13.43
N ILE A 423 0.41 -21.50 -13.07
CA ILE A 423 0.90 -21.73 -11.70
C ILE A 423 1.37 -20.44 -11.05
#